data_AF-A0A2K6EAZ0-F1
#
_entry.id   AF-A0A2K6EAZ0-F1
#
_cell.length_a   1.000
_cell.length_b   1.000
_cell.length_c   1.000
_cell.angle_alpha   90.00
_cell.angle_beta   90.00
_cell.angle_gamma   90.00
#
_symmetry.space_group_name_H-M   'P 1'
#
loop_
_entity.id
_entity.type
_entity.pdbx_description
1 polymer ?
#
loop_
_entity_poly.entity_id
_entity_poly.type
_entity_poly.pdbx_seq_one_letter_code
_entity_poly.pdbx_strand_id
1 'polypeptide(L)' 'MSHSPELKKFMDKKLSLKLNGGRHVQGILQGFDPFMNLVIDECVEMAIRNNIIMLEALERV' A
#
# COMPACT_ATOMS: atom_id res chain seq x y z
N MET A 1 20.46 20.70 5.16
CA MET A 1 19.11 21.04 5.64
C MET A 1 18.22 19.84 5.37
N SER A 2 17.95 19.02 6.38
CA SER A 2 17.09 17.85 6.22
C SER A 2 15.65 18.33 6.03
N HIS A 3 15.14 18.17 4.82
CA HIS A 3 13.72 18.37 4.55
C HIS A 3 12.97 17.21 5.20
N SER A 4 12.36 17.45 6.37
CA SER A 4 11.52 16.46 7.02
C SER A 4 10.38 16.07 6.09
N PRO A 5 10.00 14.77 5.99
CA PRO A 5 8.85 14.37 5.21
C PRO A 5 7.59 15.09 5.67
N GLU A 6 6.88 15.76 4.75
CA GLU A 6 5.58 16.37 5.02
C GLU A 6 4.45 15.33 5.05
N LEU A 7 4.64 14.28 5.85
CA LEU A 7 3.67 13.19 5.96
C LEU A 7 2.63 13.42 7.05
N LYS A 8 2.86 14.38 7.94
CA LYS A 8 1.95 14.72 9.04
C LYS A 8 0.53 15.07 8.54
N LYS A 9 0.40 15.69 7.36
CA LYS A 9 -0.90 16.02 6.73
C LYS A 9 -1.70 14.80 6.25
N PHE A 10 -1.05 13.64 6.19
CA PHE A 10 -1.63 12.38 5.75
C PHE A 10 -1.93 11.40 6.89
N MET A 11 -1.59 11.74 8.13
CA MET A 11 -1.98 10.96 9.31
C MET A 11 -3.49 10.74 9.34
N ASP A 12 -3.90 9.54 9.75
CA ASP A 12 -5.30 9.09 9.82
C ASP A 12 -6.05 9.14 8.48
N LYS A 13 -5.32 9.22 7.36
CA LYS A 13 -5.89 9.14 6.02
C LYS A 13 -5.53 7.80 5.38
N LYS A 14 -6.46 7.30 4.57
CA LYS A 14 -6.21 6.16 3.69
C LYS A 14 -5.27 6.57 2.57
N LEU A 15 -4.13 5.89 2.49
CA LEU A 15 -3.11 6.06 1.48
C LEU A 15 -3.09 4.88 0.50
N SER A 16 -2.64 5.17 -0.70
CA SER A 16 -2.42 4.23 -1.78
C SER A 16 -0.92 4.22 -2.06
N LEU A 17 -0.25 3.12 -1.72
CA LEU A 17 1.21 3.01 -1.71
C LEU A 17 1.68 2.03 -2.77
N LYS A 18 2.55 2.50 -3.66
CA LYS A 18 3.29 1.64 -4.58
C LYS A 18 4.61 1.27 -3.90
N LEU A 19 4.82 -0.01 -3.69
CA LEU A 19 6.02 -0.56 -3.09
C LEU A 19 6.91 -1.15 -4.18
N ASN A 20 8.17 -1.41 -3.82
CA ASN A 20 9.10 -2.12 -4.68
C ASN A 20 8.56 -3.54 -5.01
N GLY A 21 9.02 -4.09 -6.13
CA GLY A 21 8.59 -5.42 -6.59
C GLY A 21 7.17 -5.44 -7.19
N GLY A 22 6.64 -4.29 -7.62
CA GLY A 22 5.35 -4.20 -8.30
C GLY A 22 4.13 -4.34 -7.37
N ARG A 23 4.36 -4.32 -6.05
CA ARG A 23 3.29 -4.43 -5.05
C ARG A 23 2.58 -3.11 -4.89
N HIS A 24 1.26 -3.17 -4.75
CA HIS A 24 0.42 -2.01 -4.49
C HIS A 24 -0.43 -2.33 -3.28
N VAL A 25 -0.41 -1.48 -2.27
CA VAL A 25 -1.21 -1.63 -1.05
C VAL A 25 -2.02 -0.37 -0.76
N GLN A 26 -3.13 -0.52 -0.04
CA GLN A 26 -3.87 0.58 0.56
C GLN A 26 -4.02 0.37 2.06
N GLY A 27 -3.99 1.45 2.84
CA GLY A 27 -4.21 1.39 4.30
C GLY A 27 -4.14 2.78 4.93
N ILE A 28 -4.30 2.88 6.24
CA ILE A 28 -4.37 4.15 6.98
C ILE A 28 -3.00 4.49 7.55
N LEU A 29 -2.48 5.71 7.33
CA LEU A 29 -1.21 6.14 7.92
C LEU A 29 -1.37 6.43 9.42
N GLN A 30 -0.68 5.64 10.25
CA GLN A 30 -0.67 5.78 11.71
C GLN A 30 0.64 6.36 12.27
N GLY A 31 1.69 6.43 11.45
CA GLY A 31 2.97 7.00 11.88
C GLY A 31 4.04 6.97 10.81
N PHE A 32 5.07 7.79 10.99
CA PHE A 32 6.26 7.79 10.14
C PHE A 32 7.48 8.27 10.93
N ASP A 33 8.68 8.03 10.40
CA ASP A 33 9.94 8.50 10.96
C ASP A 33 10.72 9.40 9.97
N PRO A 34 11.85 10.01 10.37
CA PRO A 34 12.65 10.86 9.48
C PRO A 34 13.23 10.14 8.24
N PHE A 35 13.29 8.81 8.26
CA PHE A 35 13.73 7.99 7.13
C PHE A 35 12.57 7.59 6.20
N MET A 36 11.36 8.10 6.47
CA MET A 36 10.15 7.84 5.71
C MET A 36 9.64 6.40 5.81
N ASN A 37 10.03 5.66 6.86
CA ASN A 37 9.35 4.40 7.17
C ASN A 37 7.91 4.71 7.58
N LEU A 38 6.95 3.91 7.11
CA LEU A 38 5.51 4.15 7.31
C LEU A 38 4.89 3.05 8.18
N VAL A 39 4.10 3.46 9.17
CA VAL A 39 3.20 2.56 9.90
C VAL A 39 1.83 2.67 9.25
N ILE A 40 1.36 1.58 8.64
CA ILE A 40 0.09 1.51 7.92
C ILE A 40 -0.82 0.50 8.61
N ASP A 41 -1.99 0.96 9.03
CA ASP A 41 -3.04 0.11 9.60
C ASP A 41 -4.08 -0.27 8.53
N GLU A 42 -4.88 -1.31 8.80
CA GLU A 42 -5.93 -1.83 7.89
C GLU A 42 -5.41 -2.07 6.46
N CYS A 43 -4.18 -2.57 6.33
CA CYS A 43 -3.51 -2.69 5.05
C CYS A 43 -4.08 -3.81 4.17
N VAL A 44 -4.42 -3.50 2.92
CA VAL A 44 -4.92 -4.43 1.90
C VAL A 44 -4.02 -4.39 0.67
N GLU A 45 -3.58 -5.56 0.20
CA GLU A 45 -2.82 -5.70 -1.04
C GLU A 45 -3.74 -5.69 -2.26
N MET A 46 -3.46 -4.77 -3.19
CA MET A 46 -4.16 -4.61 -4.46
C MET A 46 -3.54 -5.56 -5.47
N ALA A 47 -4.04 -6.79 -5.53
CA ALA A 47 -3.65 -7.72 -6.58
C ALA A 47 -4.15 -7.21 -7.93
N ILE A 48 -3.24 -6.92 -8.87
CA ILE A 48 -3.59 -6.79 -10.28
C ILE A 48 -3.89 -8.20 -10.79
N ARG A 49 -5.10 -8.68 -10.49
CA ARG A 49 -5.60 -9.90 -11.11
C ARG A 49 -5.87 -9.56 -12.57
N ASN A 50 -4.93 -9.89 -13.45
CA ASN A 50 -5.25 -10.09 -14.85
C ASN A 50 -6.33 -11.17 -14.86
N ASN A 51 -7.58 -10.77 -15.10
CA ASN A 51 -8.79 -11.59 -14.91
C ASN A 51 -8.70 -12.97 -15.59
N ILE A 52 -7.83 -13.12 -16.58
CA ILE A 52 -7.56 -14.35 -17.33
C ILE A 52 -7.08 -15.50 -16.43
N ILE A 53 -6.23 -15.25 -15.41
CA ILE A 53 -5.61 -16.33 -14.60
C ILE A 53 -6.54 -16.81 -13.46
N MET A 54 -7.48 -15.97 -13.02
CA MET A 54 -8.42 -16.34 -11.95
C MET A 54 -9.57 -17.21 -12.48
N LEU A 55 -9.98 -17.02 -13.74
CA LEU A 55 -10.98 -17.88 -14.41
C LEU A 55 -10.47 -19.32 -14.55
N GLU A 56 -9.24 -19.54 -15.02
CA GLU A 56 -8.66 -20.90 -15.12
C GLU A 56 -8.54 -21.61 -13.77
N ALA A 57 -8.37 -20.87 -12.67
CA ALA A 57 -8.29 -21.43 -11.33
C ALA A 57 -9.66 -21.79 -10.73
N LEU A 58 -10.74 -21.13 -11.18
CA LEU A 58 -12.12 -21.41 -10.75
C LEU A 58 -12.77 -22.54 -11.56
N GLU A 59 -12.41 -22.70 -12.83
CA GLU A 59 -12.92 -23.79 -13.70
C GLU A 59 -12.29 -25.16 -13.40
N ARG A 60 -11.31 -25.22 -12.49
CA ARG A 60 -10.65 -26.46 -12.04
C ARG A 60 -11.22 -27.04 -10.74
N VAL A 61 -12.41 -26.62 -10.32
CA VAL A 61 -13.16 -27.20 -9.18
C VAL A 61 -14.35 -28.02 -9.68
#